data_AF-A0A5C9C1U4-F1
#
_entry.id   AF-A0A5C9C1U4-F1
#
_cell.length_a   1.000
_cell.length_b   1.000
_cell.length_c   1.000
_cell.angle_alpha   90.00
_cell.angle_beta   90.00
_cell.angle_gamma   90.00
#
_symmetry.space_group_name_H-M   'P 1'
#
loop_
_entity.id
_entity.type
_entity.pdbx_description
1 polymer ?
#
loop_
_entity_poly.entity_id
_entity_poly.type
_entity_poly.pdbx_seq_one_letter_code
_entity_poly.pdbx_strand_id
1 'polypeptide(L)'
;MTAIKQEDLIQSVADAFQYISYYHPLDYIKALGEAYEREESPAAKDAIAQILTNSRMSAEGHRPICQDTGIGMVFIKVGMQVTWP
;
A
#
# COMPACT_ATOMS: atom_id res chain seq x y z
N MET A 1 21.24 -1.75 26.36
CA MET A 1 19.85 -1.41 26.05
C MET A 1 19.81 -0.87 24.64
N THR A 2 18.91 -1.36 23.80
CA THR A 2 18.73 -0.82 22.44
C THR A 2 17.81 0.39 22.55
N ALA A 3 18.34 1.57 22.26
CA ALA A 3 17.55 2.79 22.22
C ALA A 3 16.87 2.91 20.86
N ILE A 4 15.56 3.16 20.86
CA ILE A 4 14.80 3.56 19.66
C ILE A 4 14.49 5.03 19.82
N LYS A 5 14.75 5.86 18.82
CA LYS A 5 14.32 7.27 18.88
C LYS A 5 12.83 7.33 18.57
N GLN A 6 12.10 8.17 19.29
CA GLN A 6 10.68 8.40 19.03
C GLN A 6 10.43 8.82 17.57
N GLU A 7 11.28 9.70 17.04
CA GLU A 7 11.23 10.17 15.65
C GLU A 7 11.30 9.00 14.65
N ASP A 8 12.20 8.05 14.86
CA ASP A 8 12.37 6.90 13.95
C ASP A 8 11.09 6.05 13.89
N LEU A 9 10.40 5.88 15.02
CA LEU A 9 9.12 5.17 15.06
C LEU A 9 8.03 5.95 14.32
N ILE A 10 7.88 7.24 14.61
CA ILE A 10 6.86 8.10 13.98
C ILE A 10 7.06 8.13 12.46
N GLN A 11 8.29 8.41 12.02
CA GLN A 11 8.63 8.50 10.61
C GLN A 11 8.42 7.15 9.90
N SER A 12 8.81 6.03 10.52
CA SER A 12 8.61 4.70 9.92
C SER A 12 7.14 4.37 9.67
N VAL A 13 6.24 4.72 10.59
CA VAL A 13 4.80 4.47 10.44
C VAL A 13 4.19 5.44 9.42
N ALA A 14 4.59 6.72 9.46
CA ALA A 14 4.14 7.72 8.50
C ALA A 14 4.52 7.34 7.06
N ASP A 15 5.79 6.98 6.83
CA ASP A 15 6.28 6.56 5.51
C ASP A 15 5.59 5.29 5.03
N ALA A 16 5.38 4.31 5.92
CA ALA A 16 4.67 3.09 5.58
C ALA A 16 3.21 3.38 5.14
N PHE A 17 2.49 4.23 5.87
CA PHE A 17 1.13 4.60 5.51
C PHE A 17 1.05 5.42 4.23
N GLN A 18 1.99 6.33 3.99
CA GLN A 18 2.07 7.03 2.70
C GLN A 18 2.30 6.03 1.57
N TYR A 19 3.31 5.16 1.70
CA TYR A 19 3.67 4.17 0.70
C TYR A 19 2.49 3.28 0.29
N ILE A 20 1.78 2.68 1.26
CA ILE A 20 0.65 1.78 0.96
C ILE A 20 -0.60 2.53 0.47
N SER A 21 -0.68 3.85 0.69
CA SER A 21 -1.84 4.63 0.22
C SER A 21 -1.87 4.81 -1.29
N TYR A 22 -0.70 4.82 -1.94
CA TYR A 22 -0.56 5.07 -3.38
C TYR A 22 0.13 3.95 -4.17
N TYR A 23 0.60 2.88 -3.52
CA TYR A 23 1.13 1.69 -4.20
C TYR A 23 0.34 0.42 -3.88
N HIS A 24 -0.05 -0.29 -4.94
CA HIS A 24 -0.40 -1.70 -4.83
C HIS A 24 0.87 -2.56 -4.87
N PRO A 25 0.89 -3.71 -4.17
CA PRO A 25 2.01 -4.63 -4.23
C PRO A 25 2.11 -5.30 -5.61
N LEU A 26 3.33 -5.73 -5.97
CA LEU A 26 3.63 -6.22 -7.32
C LEU A 26 2.87 -7.50 -7.68
N ASP A 27 2.65 -8.38 -6.71
CA ASP A 27 1.88 -9.61 -6.86
C ASP A 27 0.42 -9.32 -7.21
N TYR A 28 -0.20 -8.33 -6.55
CA TYR A 28 -1.56 -7.88 -6.87
C TYR A 28 -1.65 -7.37 -8.32
N ILE A 29 -0.72 -6.50 -8.74
CA ILE A 29 -0.73 -5.95 -10.10
C ILE A 29 -0.52 -7.04 -11.15
N LYS A 30 0.41 -7.99 -10.90
CA LYS A 30 0.63 -9.12 -11.81
C LYS A 30 -0.61 -10.01 -11.92
N ALA A 31 -1.20 -10.39 -10.80
CA ALA A 31 -2.40 -11.23 -10.78
C ALA A 31 -3.58 -10.54 -11.49
N LEU A 32 -3.75 -9.23 -11.31
CA LEU A 32 -4.80 -8.46 -11.95
C LEU A 32 -4.54 -8.28 -13.46
N GLY A 33 -3.29 -8.11 -13.87
CA GLY A 33 -2.89 -8.12 -15.28
C GLY A 33 -3.16 -9.46 -15.96
N GLU A 34 -2.85 -10.57 -15.30
CA GLU A 34 -3.21 -11.90 -15.81
C GLU A 34 -4.73 -12.12 -15.89
N ALA A 35 -5.49 -11.58 -14.93
CA ALA A 35 -6.94 -11.62 -14.96
C ALA A 35 -7.50 -10.84 -16.16
N TYR A 36 -6.95 -9.66 -16.46
CA TYR A 36 -7.33 -8.87 -17.64
C TYR A 36 -7.17 -9.65 -18.96
N GLU A 37 -6.06 -10.38 -19.11
CA GLU A 37 -5.80 -11.16 -20.32
C GLU A 37 -6.78 -12.32 -20.48
N ARG A 38 -7.19 -12.96 -19.38
CA ARG A 38 -8.09 -14.12 -19.37
C ARG A 38 -9.59 -13.77 -19.36
N GLU A 39 -9.96 -12.55 -18.99
CA GLU A 39 -11.36 -12.16 -18.82
C GLU A 39 -12.11 -12.12 -20.17
N GLU A 40 -13.27 -12.78 -20.21
CA GLU A 40 -14.11 -12.91 -21.40
C GLU A 40 -15.23 -11.86 -21.43
N SER A 41 -15.72 -11.43 -20.26
CA SER A 41 -16.77 -10.42 -20.16
C SER A 41 -16.22 -9.03 -20.49
N PRO A 42 -16.73 -8.35 -21.53
CA PRO A 42 -16.22 -7.04 -21.92
C PRO A 42 -16.30 -6.01 -20.79
N ALA A 43 -17.42 -5.98 -20.06
CA ALA A 43 -17.61 -5.05 -18.95
C ALA A 43 -16.66 -5.32 -17.78
N ALA A 44 -16.38 -6.59 -17.47
CA ALA A 44 -15.44 -6.94 -16.41
C ALA A 44 -13.99 -6.64 -16.82
N LYS A 45 -13.64 -6.92 -18.09
CA LYS A 45 -12.33 -6.60 -18.66
C LYS A 45 -12.04 -5.10 -18.62
N ASP A 46 -13.03 -4.27 -18.97
CA ASP A 46 -12.96 -2.82 -18.88
C ASP A 46 -12.78 -2.34 -17.43
N ALA A 47 -13.50 -2.94 -16.47
CA ALA A 47 -13.34 -2.63 -15.05
C ALA A 47 -11.92 -2.95 -14.55
N ILE A 48 -11.36 -4.10 -14.95
CA ILE A 48 -9.96 -4.45 -14.61
C ILE A 48 -8.98 -3.42 -15.22
N ALA A 49 -9.18 -3.02 -16.47
CA ALA A 49 -8.35 -2.00 -17.12
C ALA A 49 -8.39 -0.65 -16.38
N GLN A 50 -9.56 -0.26 -15.86
CA GLN A 50 -9.69 0.94 -15.03
C GLN A 50 -8.92 0.82 -13.72
N ILE A 51 -8.98 -0.33 -13.03
CA ILE A 51 -8.24 -0.57 -11.78
C ILE A 51 -6.72 -0.52 -12.02
N LEU A 52 -6.23 -1.15 -13.10
CA LEU A 52 -4.82 -1.11 -13.48
C LEU A 52 -4.36 0.31 -13.82
N THR A 53 -5.19 1.06 -14.56
CA THR A 53 -4.91 2.46 -14.90
C THR A 53 -4.86 3.34 -13.65
N ASN A 54 -5.83 3.18 -12.74
CA ASN A 54 -5.86 3.89 -11.47
C ASN A 54 -4.62 3.58 -10.62
N SER A 55 -4.21 2.32 -10.55
CA SER A 55 -3.01 1.90 -9.83
C SER A 55 -1.76 2.61 -10.35
N ARG A 56 -1.62 2.75 -11.67
CA ARG A 56 -0.50 3.50 -12.28
C ARG A 56 -0.58 4.99 -11.97
N MET A 57 -1.73 5.62 -12.17
CA MET A 57 -1.91 7.05 -11.93
C MET A 57 -1.67 7.44 -10.46
N SER A 58 -2.12 6.58 -9.54
CA SER A 58 -1.90 6.75 -8.11
C SER A 58 -0.41 6.70 -7.75
N ALA A 59 0.29 5.69 -8.26
CA ALA A 59 1.73 5.48 -8.08
C ALA A 59 2.58 6.64 -8.64
N GLU A 60 2.26 7.12 -9.85
CA GLU A 60 2.96 8.24 -10.50
C GLU A 60 2.62 9.59 -9.83
N GLY A 61 1.37 9.76 -9.40
CA GLY A 61 0.87 11.01 -8.84
C GLY A 61 1.08 11.16 -7.33
N HIS A 62 1.53 10.12 -6.63
CA HIS A 62 1.54 10.02 -5.17
C HIS A 62 0.19 10.44 -4.55
N ARG A 63 -0.91 9.95 -5.16
CA ARG A 63 -2.28 10.23 -4.71
C ARG A 63 -2.91 8.95 -4.19
N PRO A 64 -3.73 8.99 -3.13
CA PRO A 64 -4.40 7.80 -2.63
C PRO A 64 -5.13 7.03 -3.74
N ILE A 65 -4.94 5.71 -3.79
CA ILE A 65 -5.56 4.80 -4.77
C ILE A 65 -7.09 4.87 -4.68
N CYS A 66 -7.61 5.08 -3.46
CA CYS A 66 -9.03 5.12 -3.15
C CYS A 66 -9.37 6.39 -2.39
N GLN A 67 -10.63 6.85 -2.53
CA GLN A 67 -11.18 7.97 -1.75
C GLN A 67 -11.34 7.62 -0.27
N ASP A 68 -11.54 6.34 0.05
CA ASP A 68 -11.47 5.81 1.41
C ASP A 68 -10.08 5.22 1.65
N THR A 69 -9.30 5.89 2.50
CA THR A 69 -7.93 5.49 2.86
C THR A 69 -7.90 4.44 3.98
N GLY A 70 -9.06 4.02 4.48
CA GLY A 70 -9.19 3.02 5.53
C GLY A 70 -8.79 3.50 6.93
N ILE A 71 -8.45 2.53 7.78
CA ILE A 71 -8.10 2.72 9.20
C ILE A 71 -6.62 2.37 9.40
N GLY A 72 -5.89 3.23 10.11
CA GLY A 72 -4.50 2.96 10.50
C GLY A 72 -4.42 1.80 11.49
N MET A 73 -4.00 0.63 11.01
CA MET A 73 -3.81 -0.58 11.81
C MET A 73 -2.34 -0.96 11.83
N VAL A 74 -1.76 -1.12 13.02
CA VAL A 74 -0.35 -1.46 13.18
C VAL A 74 -0.21 -2.70 14.06
N PHE A 75 0.54 -3.69 13.56
CA PHE A 75 0.97 -4.84 14.33
C PHE A 75 2.43 -4.65 14.71
N ILE A 76 2.72 -4.52 16.00
CA ILE A 76 4.08 -4.26 16.48
C ILE A 76 4.60 -5.46 17.26
N LYS A 77 5.82 -5.89 16.96
CA LYS A 77 6.60 -6.81 17.78
C LYS A 77 7.75 -6.05 18.42
N VAL A 78 7.71 -5.86 19.73
CA VAL A 78 8.72 -5.11 20.48
C VAL A 78 9.70 -6.07 21.15
N GLY A 79 10.99 -5.79 21.03
CA GLY A 79 12.06 -6.55 21.70
C GLY A 79 12.11 -6.27 23.21
N MET A 80 12.80 -7.13 23.96
CA MET A 80 13.01 -6.93 25.39
C MET A 80 13.98 -5.77 25.66
N GLN A 81 13.78 -5.04 26.77
CA GLN A 81 14.68 -3.98 27.26
C GLN A 81 14.96 -2.85 26.24
N VAL A 82 13.99 -2.58 25.36
CA VAL A 82 13.99 -1.40 24.49
C VAL A 82 13.69 -0.17 25.36
N THR A 83 14.42 0.92 25.11
CA THR A 83 14.26 2.19 25.83
C THR A 83 13.94 3.33 24.88
N TRP A 84 13.12 4.28 25.36
CA TRP A 84 12.96 5.61 24.78
C TRP A 84 13.86 6.59 25.53
N PRO A 85 15.00 7.02 24.96
CA PRO A 85 15.78 8.13 25.51
C PRO A 85 15.14 9.50 25.21
#